data_AF-A0A7J8XB54-F1
#
_entry.id   AF-A0A7J8XB54-F1
#
_cell.length_a   1.000
_cell.length_b   1.000
_cell.length_c   1.000
_cell.angle_alpha   90.00
_cell.angle_beta   90.00
_cell.angle_gamma   90.00
#
_symmetry.space_group_name_H-M   'P 1'
#
loop_
_entity.id
_entity.type
_entity.pdbx_description
1 polymer ?
#
loop_
_entity_poly.entity_id
_entity_poly.type
_entity_poly.pdbx_seq_one_letter_code
_entity_poly.pdbx_strand_id
1 'polypeptide(L)'
;MDNSLSPAHTLVQIVCQDHKGLLYDIMRTLKDYSIQISYGRVYIRQGSKCEIDLFIMQADGKKIVDPSKQSTLSSHLKMELLQLLRVAVVSWGPDTELLVANPVELSSKGRPLVFYDITRALKMLNTCIFSIPPQLSFGNAFL
;
A
#
# COMPACT_ATOMS: atom_id res chain seq x y z
N MET A 1 14.86 11.40 4.17
CA MET A 1 14.77 11.06 5.60
C MET A 1 15.69 12.01 6.34
N ASP A 2 15.26 12.54 7.47
CA ASP A 2 16.03 13.50 8.25
C ASP A 2 16.14 13.05 9.70
N ASN A 3 17.37 13.05 10.23
CA ASN A 3 17.69 12.67 11.61
C ASN A 3 18.11 13.88 12.46
N SER A 4 18.09 15.09 11.90
CA SER A 4 18.50 16.32 12.59
C SER A 4 17.39 16.92 13.46
N LEU A 5 16.13 16.66 13.10
CA LEU A 5 14.95 17.28 13.73
C LEU A 5 14.57 16.67 15.08
N SER A 6 15.08 15.49 15.42
CA SER A 6 14.82 14.84 16.70
C SER A 6 16.01 13.98 17.11
N PRO A 7 16.47 14.05 18.38
CA PRO A 7 17.55 13.21 18.87
C PRO A 7 17.14 11.73 18.95
N ALA A 8 15.85 11.44 19.11
CA ALA A 8 15.31 10.10 19.35
C ALA A 8 14.59 9.47 18.14
N HIS A 9 14.26 10.25 17.11
CA HIS A 9 13.38 9.80 16.01
C HIS A 9 13.99 10.13 14.64
N THR A 10 13.67 9.29 13.66
CA THR A 10 13.96 9.55 12.25
C THR A 10 12.71 10.13 11.58
N LEU A 11 12.83 11.28 10.92
CA LEU A 11 11.75 11.84 10.09
C LEU A 11 11.78 11.20 8.70
N VAL A 12 10.64 10.65 8.29
CA VAL A 12 10.37 10.22 6.93
C VAL A 12 9.32 11.14 6.35
N GLN A 13 9.66 11.80 5.24
CA GLN A 13 8.72 12.61 4.47
C GLN A 13 8.38 11.85 3.19
N ILE A 14 7.09 11.67 2.95
CA ILE A 14 6.54 10.96 1.80
C ILE A 14 5.70 11.96 1.03
N VAL A 15 6.04 12.16 -0.24
CA VAL A 15 5.28 13.00 -1.17
C VAL A 15 4.83 12.11 -2.31
N CYS A 16 3.53 11.92 -2.46
CA CYS A 16 2.96 11.04 -3.47
C CYS A 16 1.60 11.52 -3.95
N GLN A 17 1.08 10.89 -5.01
CA GLN A 17 -0.29 11.11 -5.42
C GLN A 17 -1.26 10.45 -4.43
N ASP A 18 -2.25 11.21 -3.99
CA ASP A 18 -3.31 10.71 -3.13
C ASP A 18 -4.15 9.69 -3.90
N HIS A 19 -4.35 8.53 -3.27
CA HIS A 19 -5.17 7.47 -3.79
C HIS A 19 -5.77 6.67 -2.64
N LYS A 20 -6.90 6.01 -2.92
CA LYS A 20 -7.59 5.22 -1.90
C LYS A 20 -6.68 4.11 -1.38
N GLY A 21 -6.49 4.06 -0.07
CA GLY A 21 -5.64 3.06 0.60
C GLY A 21 -4.21 3.52 0.90
N LEU A 22 -3.77 4.67 0.38
CA LEU A 22 -2.40 5.17 0.54
C LEU A 22 -1.87 5.10 1.98
N LEU A 23 -2.64 5.63 2.93
CA LEU A 23 -2.22 5.64 4.34
C LEU A 23 -2.15 4.23 4.94
N TYR A 24 -3.07 3.34 4.54
CA TYR A 24 -3.04 1.93 4.96
C TYR A 24 -1.76 1.26 4.47
N ASP A 25 -1.41 1.46 3.20
CA ASP A 25 -0.22 0.85 2.61
C ASP A 25 1.06 1.33 3.30
N ILE A 26 1.17 2.62 3.57
CA ILE A 26 2.31 3.19 4.32
C ILE A 26 2.41 2.59 5.72
N MET A 27 1.31 2.64 6.48
CA MET A 27 1.30 2.14 7.86
C MET A 27 1.60 0.64 7.91
N ARG A 28 1.06 -0.12 6.96
CA ARG A 28 1.32 -1.54 6.80
C ARG A 28 2.78 -1.81 6.48
N THR A 29 3.36 -1.15 5.47
CA THR A 29 4.78 -1.33 5.12
C THR A 29 5.66 -0.99 6.33
N LEU A 30 5.38 0.07 7.07
CA LEU A 30 6.17 0.37 8.27
C LEU A 30 6.05 -0.73 9.34
N LYS A 31 4.84 -1.27 9.54
CA LYS A 31 4.60 -2.38 10.47
C LYS A 31 5.35 -3.65 10.07
N ASP A 32 5.32 -4.03 8.79
CA ASP A 32 5.96 -5.25 8.28
C ASP A 32 7.49 -5.19 8.47
N TYR A 33 8.08 -3.99 8.43
CA TYR A 33 9.50 -3.75 8.67
C TYR A 33 9.84 -3.58 10.15
N SER A 34 8.90 -3.85 11.06
CA SER A 34 9.07 -3.68 12.51
C SER A 34 9.50 -2.25 12.88
N ILE A 35 8.94 -1.26 12.17
CA ILE A 35 9.16 0.16 12.43
C ILE A 35 7.98 0.70 13.21
N GLN A 36 8.27 1.38 14.31
CA GLN A 36 7.28 2.04 15.14
C GLN A 36 7.13 3.50 14.72
N ILE A 37 5.90 3.97 14.67
CA ILE A 37 5.55 5.36 14.36
C ILE A 37 5.25 6.05 15.67
N SER A 38 6.03 7.07 16.03
CA SER A 38 5.81 7.87 17.23
C SER A 38 4.80 8.99 17.00
N TYR A 39 4.89 9.66 15.85
CA TYR A 39 4.02 10.76 15.47
C TYR A 39 3.90 10.87 13.95
N GLY A 40 2.75 11.33 13.47
CA GLY A 40 2.50 11.49 12.04
C GLY A 40 1.68 12.75 11.75
N ARG A 41 2.02 13.43 10.64
CA ARG A 41 1.22 14.53 10.08
C ARG A 41 0.91 14.20 8.64
N VAL A 42 -0.34 14.43 8.25
CA VAL A 42 -0.83 14.21 6.88
C VAL A 42 -1.39 15.51 6.37
N TYR A 43 -0.89 15.95 5.22
CA TYR A 43 -1.31 17.16 4.54
C TYR A 43 -1.79 16.77 3.13
N ILE A 44 -3.09 16.95 2.89
CA ILE A 44 -3.66 16.78 1.55
C ILE A 44 -3.68 18.16 0.90
N ARG A 45 -2.85 18.35 -0.14
CA ARG A 45 -2.84 19.61 -0.89
C ARG A 45 -3.98 19.59 -1.91
N GLN A 46 -4.55 20.77 -2.19
CA GLN A 46 -5.53 20.92 -3.28
C GLN A 46 -4.87 20.49 -4.59
N GLY A 47 -5.38 19.40 -5.18
CA GLY A 47 -4.81 18.77 -6.37
C GLY A 47 -3.97 17.54 -6.01
N SER A 48 -4.66 16.39 -5.87
CA SER A 48 -4.18 14.98 -5.83
C SER A 48 -2.81 14.65 -5.23
N LYS A 49 -2.18 15.54 -4.47
CA LYS A 49 -0.86 15.37 -3.85
C LYS A 49 -1.03 15.31 -2.35
N CYS A 50 -0.49 14.25 -1.77
CA CYS A 50 -0.45 14.02 -0.35
C CYS A 50 1.00 14.15 0.14
N GLU A 51 1.18 14.90 1.22
CA GLU A 51 2.44 15.02 1.94
C GLU A 51 2.26 14.43 3.33
N ILE A 52 3.09 13.45 3.67
CA ILE A 52 3.00 12.71 4.92
C ILE A 52 4.36 12.78 5.61
N ASP A 53 4.38 13.34 6.81
CA ASP A 53 5.55 13.38 7.69
C ASP A 53 5.37 12.35 8.81
N LEU A 54 6.29 11.39 8.92
CA LEU A 54 6.27 10.37 9.96
C LEU A 54 7.56 10.40 10.77
N PHE A 55 7.43 10.51 12.08
CA PHE A 55 8.52 10.29 13.03
C PHE A 55 8.53 8.82 13.41
N ILE A 56 9.59 8.12 13.00
CA ILE A 56 9.72 6.68 13.15
C ILE A 56 10.93 6.29 14.01
N MET A 57 10.86 5.08 14.57
CA MET A 57 11.95 4.42 15.29
C MET A 57 11.96 2.91 14.97
N GLN A 58 13.11 2.27 15.12
CA GLN A 58 13.21 0.81 15.02
C GLN A 58 12.43 0.15 16.17
N ALA A 59 12.11 -1.13 16.03
CA ALA A 59 11.46 -1.91 17.10
C ALA A 59 12.26 -1.92 18.43
N ASP A 60 13.56 -1.69 18.38
CA ASP A 60 14.42 -1.55 19.57
C ASP A 60 14.33 -0.16 20.23
N GLY A 61 13.45 0.73 19.75
CA GLY A 61 13.27 2.09 20.22
C GLY A 61 14.36 3.07 19.77
N LYS A 62 15.30 2.63 18.92
CA LYS A 62 16.40 3.49 18.44
C LYS A 62 16.07 4.12 17.10
N LYS A 63 16.61 5.31 16.86
CA LYS A 63 16.57 5.95 15.55
C LYS A 63 17.30 5.11 14.48
N ILE A 64 16.89 5.25 13.23
CA ILE A 64 17.54 4.60 12.10
C ILE A 64 18.73 5.48 11.67
N VAL A 65 19.91 5.25 12.24
CA VAL A 65 21.12 6.02 11.89
C VAL A 65 21.80 5.47 10.64
N ASP A 66 21.71 4.16 10.44
CA ASP A 66 22.41 3.47 9.36
C ASP A 66 21.84 3.87 7.98
N PRO A 67 22.68 4.43 7.08
CA PRO A 67 22.22 4.90 5.78
C PRO A 67 21.82 3.77 4.84
N SER A 68 22.39 2.57 4.99
CA SER A 68 21.97 1.38 4.24
C SER A 68 20.54 1.01 4.61
N LYS A 69 20.23 0.90 5.91
CA LYS A 69 18.85 0.66 6.39
C LYS A 69 17.86 1.72 5.92
N GLN A 70 18.24 3.00 5.94
CA GLN A 70 17.38 4.08 5.42
C GLN A 70 17.10 3.92 3.92
N SER A 71 18.12 3.57 3.14
CA SER A 71 17.98 3.39 1.69
C SER A 71 17.12 2.18 1.34
N THR A 72 17.29 1.06 2.07
CA THR A 72 16.45 -0.13 1.95
C THR A 72 15.00 0.20 2.26
N LEU A 73 14.74 0.85 3.40
CA LEU A 73 13.39 1.27 3.78
C LEU A 73 12.77 2.22 2.74
N SER A 74 13.53 3.21 2.27
CA SER A 74 13.04 4.15 1.26
C SER A 74 12.71 3.45 -0.06
N SER A 75 13.51 2.46 -0.46
CA SER A 75 13.30 1.72 -1.72
C SER A 75 12.06 0.83 -1.62
N HIS A 76 11.88 0.17 -0.48
CA HIS A 76 10.68 -0.64 -0.23
C HIS A 76 9.41 0.20 -0.13
N LEU A 77 9.44 1.33 0.59
CA LEU A 77 8.30 2.26 0.61
C LEU A 77 7.96 2.75 -0.80
N LYS A 78 8.95 3.10 -1.63
CA LYS A 78 8.71 3.49 -3.02
C LYS A 78 8.07 2.37 -3.83
N MET A 79 8.56 1.14 -3.70
CA MET A 79 8.03 -0.01 -4.42
C MET A 79 6.57 -0.31 -4.04
N GLU A 80 6.28 -0.36 -2.73
CA GLU A 80 4.93 -0.62 -2.22
C GLU A 80 3.93 0.48 -2.60
N LEU A 81 4.36 1.74 -2.54
CA LEU A 81 3.53 2.89 -2.90
C LEU A 81 3.24 3.00 -4.41
N LEU A 82 4.07 2.36 -5.24
CA LEU A 82 3.87 2.28 -6.69
C LEU A 82 3.05 1.04 -7.11
N GLN A 83 2.92 0.04 -6.23
CA GLN A 83 2.12 -1.14 -6.52
C GLN A 83 0.62 -0.84 -6.35
N LEU A 84 0.00 -0.47 -7.47
CA LEU A 84 -1.45 -0.30 -7.58
C LEU A 84 -2.14 -1.65 -7.75
N LEU A 85 -3.39 -1.73 -7.30
CA LEU A 85 -4.30 -2.85 -7.58
C LEU A 85 -4.32 -3.14 -9.09
N ARG A 86 -4.00 -4.36 -9.50
CA ARG A 86 -4.10 -4.78 -10.90
C ARG A 86 -5.47 -5.40 -11.14
N VAL A 87 -6.20 -4.85 -12.10
CA VAL A 87 -7.52 -5.35 -12.49
C VAL A 87 -7.47 -5.70 -13.97
N ALA A 88 -7.92 -6.91 -14.32
CA ALA A 88 -8.03 -7.37 -15.70
C ALA A 88 -9.42 -7.97 -15.92
N VAL A 89 -10.02 -7.68 -17.06
CA VAL A 89 -11.26 -8.31 -17.52
C VAL A 89 -10.89 -9.35 -18.56
N VAL A 90 -11.36 -10.58 -18.35
CA VAL A 90 -11.14 -11.68 -19.30
C VAL A 90 -12.50 -12.22 -19.72
N SER A 91 -12.73 -12.29 -21.04
CA SER A 91 -13.94 -12.88 -21.60
C SER A 91 -13.68 -14.33 -22.01
N TRP A 92 -14.38 -15.28 -21.38
CA TRP A 92 -14.37 -16.69 -21.77
C TRP A 92 -15.74 -17.04 -22.38
N GLY A 93 -15.90 -16.77 -23.68
CA GLY A 93 -17.16 -17.04 -24.39
C GLY A 93 -18.30 -16.13 -23.89
N PRO A 94 -19.48 -16.66 -23.51
CA PRO A 94 -20.58 -15.86 -22.96
C PRO A 94 -20.30 -15.31 -21.55
N ASP A 95 -19.31 -15.86 -20.85
CA ASP A 95 -18.99 -15.50 -19.47
C ASP A 95 -17.89 -14.44 -19.42
N THR A 96 -18.08 -13.45 -18.53
CA THR A 96 -17.09 -12.41 -18.24
C THR A 96 -16.52 -12.62 -16.85
N GLU A 97 -15.21 -12.81 -16.76
CA GLU A 97 -14.48 -12.95 -15.50
C GLU A 97 -13.71 -11.66 -15.19
N LEU A 98 -13.82 -11.19 -13.95
CA LEU A 98 -13.03 -10.07 -13.44
C LEU A 98 -11.92 -10.61 -12.55
N LEU A 99 -10.67 -10.50 -13.01
CA LEU A 99 -9.49 -10.86 -12.25
C LEU A 99 -8.95 -9.63 -11.52
N VAL A 100 -8.85 -9.74 -10.21
CA VAL A 100 -8.32 -8.68 -9.35
C VAL A 100 -7.10 -9.23 -8.63
N ALA A 101 -5.93 -8.77 -9.03
CA ALA A 101 -4.69 -9.03 -8.34
C ALA A 101 -4.38 -7.83 -7.43
N ASN A 102 -4.73 -7.98 -6.16
CA ASN A 102 -4.21 -7.12 -5.11
C ASN A 102 -2.82 -7.64 -4.71
N PRO A 103 -1.74 -6.84 -4.82
CA PRO A 103 -0.43 -7.25 -4.32
C PRO A 103 -0.57 -7.74 -2.88
N VAL A 104 -0.31 -9.03 -2.69
CA VAL A 104 -0.53 -9.72 -1.42
C VAL A 104 0.64 -9.42 -0.50
N GLU A 105 0.31 -9.19 0.76
CA GLU A 105 1.24 -8.87 1.82
C GLU A 105 2.22 -10.02 2.12
N LEU A 106 3.38 -9.69 2.69
CA LEU A 106 4.20 -10.64 3.46
C LEU A 106 3.39 -11.25 4.62
N SER A 107 2.37 -10.54 5.11
CA SER A 107 1.50 -10.91 6.24
C SER A 107 0.25 -11.73 5.84
N SER A 108 0.07 -12.06 4.56
CA SER A 108 -1.09 -12.77 3.99
C SER A 108 -2.47 -12.10 4.14
N LYS A 109 -2.54 -10.84 4.61
CA LYS A 109 -3.80 -10.08 4.60
C LYS A 109 -3.89 -9.29 3.30
N GLY A 110 -5.12 -9.01 2.85
CA GLY A 110 -5.35 -8.16 1.69
C GLY A 110 -5.58 -6.71 2.12
N ARG A 111 -5.50 -5.77 1.18
CA ARG A 111 -5.96 -4.40 1.44
C ARG A 111 -7.45 -4.43 1.83
N PRO A 112 -7.86 -3.74 2.90
CA PRO A 112 -9.24 -3.74 3.33
C PRO A 112 -10.14 -3.06 2.29
N LEU A 113 -11.41 -3.46 2.24
CA LEU A 113 -12.46 -2.86 1.40
C LEU A 113 -12.29 -3.01 -0.12
N VAL A 114 -11.22 -3.64 -0.62
CA VAL A 114 -11.01 -3.86 -2.06
C VAL A 114 -12.22 -4.57 -2.70
N PHE A 115 -12.67 -5.68 -2.11
CA PHE A 115 -13.85 -6.40 -2.60
C PHE A 115 -15.12 -5.54 -2.58
N TYR A 116 -15.34 -4.78 -1.51
CA TYR A 116 -16.51 -3.90 -1.39
C TYR A 116 -16.52 -2.85 -2.51
N ASP A 117 -15.37 -2.22 -2.77
CA ASP A 117 -15.25 -1.20 -3.81
C ASP A 117 -15.49 -1.76 -5.20
N ILE A 118 -14.96 -2.96 -5.48
CA ILE A 118 -15.16 -3.65 -6.75
C ILE A 118 -16.64 -4.02 -6.93
N THR A 119 -17.25 -4.65 -5.94
CA THR A 119 -18.68 -5.02 -6.00
C THR A 119 -19.55 -3.77 -6.15
N ARG A 120 -19.22 -2.67 -5.46
CA ARG A 120 -19.94 -1.41 -5.58
C ARG A 120 -19.79 -0.79 -6.96
N ALA A 121 -18.59 -0.79 -7.54
CA ALA A 121 -18.34 -0.30 -8.89
C ALA A 121 -19.09 -1.13 -9.95
N LEU A 122 -19.05 -2.46 -9.85
CA LEU A 122 -19.79 -3.35 -10.75
C LEU A 122 -21.30 -3.14 -10.65
N LYS A 123 -21.82 -2.95 -9.43
CA LYS A 123 -23.23 -2.59 -9.20
C LYS A 123 -23.60 -1.28 -9.87
N MET A 124 -22.73 -0.26 -9.81
CA MET A 124 -22.95 1.01 -10.50
C MET A 124 -22.92 0.88 -12.02
N LEU A 125 -22.18 -0.09 -12.55
CA LEU A 125 -22.09 -0.41 -13.98
C LEU A 125 -23.18 -1.41 -14.44
N ASN A 126 -24.15 -1.75 -13.59
CA ASN A 126 -25.19 -2.76 -13.84
C ASN A 126 -24.62 -4.12 -14.31
N THR A 127 -23.42 -4.49 -13.86
CA THR A 127 -22.77 -5.75 -14.22
C THR A 127 -22.99 -6.78 -13.11
N CYS A 128 -23.60 -7.92 -13.45
CA CYS A 128 -23.82 -9.01 -12.50
C CYS A 128 -22.53 -9.79 -12.21
N ILE A 129 -22.31 -10.15 -10.95
CA ILE A 129 -21.18 -10.98 -10.51
C ILE A 129 -21.64 -12.44 -10.54
N PHE A 130 -21.00 -13.28 -11.36
CA PHE A 130 -21.42 -14.67 -11.55
C PHE A 130 -20.65 -15.68 -10.68
N SER A 131 -19.42 -15.38 -10.26
CA SER A 131 -18.68 -16.21 -9.30
C SER A 131 -17.45 -15.48 -8.76
N ILE A 132 -17.08 -15.75 -7.49
CA ILE A 132 -15.79 -15.36 -6.92
C ILE A 132 -15.05 -16.67 -6.62
N PRO A 133 -14.06 -17.07 -7.43
CA PRO A 133 -13.30 -18.27 -7.12
C PRO A 133 -12.48 -18.06 -5.83
N PRO A 134 -12.37 -19.07 -4.96
CA PRO A 134 -11.53 -18.99 -3.78
C PRO A 134 -10.07 -18.80 -4.21
N GLN A 135 -9.48 -17.67 -3.79
CA GLN A 135 -8.05 -17.34 -3.75
C GLN A 135 -7.17 -18.30 -4.58
N LEU A 136 -7.10 -18.12 -5.90
CA LEU A 136 -6.03 -18.74 -6.68
C LEU A 136 -4.73 -18.08 -6.25
N SER A 137 -3.84 -18.85 -5.64
CA SER A 137 -2.45 -18.45 -5.43
C SER A 137 -1.86 -18.12 -6.79
N PHE A 138 -1.78 -16.82 -7.12
CA PHE A 138 -1.12 -16.35 -8.32
C PHE A 138 0.40 -16.54 -8.15
N GLY A 139 0.87 -17.77 -8.40
CA GLY A 139 2.28 -18.02 -8.67
C GLY A 139 2.63 -17.42 -10.02
N ASN A 140 3.50 -16.40 -10.01
CA ASN A 140 4.36 -15.95 -11.11
C ASN A 140 3.80 -15.97 -12.55
N ALA A 141 2.52 -15.71 -12.77
CA ALA A 141 1.90 -15.76 -14.10
C ALA A 141 1.52 -14.36 -14.61
N PHE A 142 2.42 -13.38 -14.47
CA PHE A 142 2.40 -12.14 -15.25
C PHE A 142 3.84 -11.60 -15.30
N LEU A 143 4.72 -12.33 -15.99
CA LEU A 143 5.88 -11.74 -16.67
C LEU A 143 5.44 -11.24 -18.04
#